data_AF-A0A9D7SDT0-F1
#
_entry.id   AF-A0A9D7SDT0-F1
#
_cell.length_a   1.000
_cell.length_b   1.000
_cell.length_c   1.000
_cell.angle_alpha   90.00
_cell.angle_beta   90.00
_cell.angle_gamma   90.00
#
_symmetry.space_group_name_H-M   'P 1'
#
loop_
_entity.id
_entity.type
_entity.pdbx_description
1 polymer ?
#
loop_
_entity_poly.entity_id
_entity_poly.type
_entity_poly.pdbx_seq_one_letter_code
_entity_poly.pdbx_strand_id
1 'polypeptide(L)'
;METLAEEIGIYSIVLLLIIGILFIYLRKLRKESQVVETKIKKAIVEGIHEPVSLYPHIDLNTCIKSGACLKACPEEDILGIQNGRATLINASHCIGHGACFHACPVEAITLRIGTEKRGVDLPHVNQNFESNMRGIFIAGELGGMGLIKNSIEQGKQAMDHIFTSKDAGHDQEFDVLIIGAGPAGISASLQAKKYGLKHILLDQDSLGGTVYNFPRKKIVMTSPVDLPLFGKIKLFQTKKSELLELWQDVIRKNSINLHENTRVESIAKKGSGFEIITQKGVAFTANKVLLAIGRRGSPRKLGVPGEGLEKVSYRLMESELIQGKKIVVVGGGDSAIESALLLAEQNEVTLSYRGDKFNRLKPLNAEKIDLATQQKTIHLLLNSNVTEILNDVVRIKINGAEQPIELSNDMVYILAGGELPTQFLQKSGIEITKRFGYTVKSHSK
;
A
#
# COMPACT_ATOMS: atom_id res chain seq x y z
N MET A 1 21.75 -3.69 -71.99
CA MET A 1 20.56 -2.89 -71.61
C MET A 1 19.48 -3.78 -71.01
N GLU A 2 19.21 -4.97 -71.56
CA GLU A 2 18.23 -5.91 -71.02
C GLU A 2 18.56 -6.38 -69.59
N THR A 3 19.81 -6.74 -69.32
CA THR A 3 20.26 -7.17 -67.98
C THR A 3 20.09 -6.10 -66.90
N LEU A 4 20.34 -4.83 -67.24
CA LEU A 4 20.16 -3.70 -66.32
C LEU A 4 18.68 -3.45 -66.00
N ALA A 5 17.79 -3.63 -67.00
CA ALA A 5 16.35 -3.45 -66.82
C ALA A 5 15.75 -4.54 -65.93
N GLU A 6 16.20 -5.79 -66.08
CA GLU A 6 15.81 -6.92 -65.22
C GLU A 6 16.27 -6.71 -63.77
N GLU A 7 17.53 -6.30 -63.57
CA GLU A 7 18.06 -5.97 -62.24
C GLU A 7 17.26 -4.84 -61.57
N ILE A 8 16.98 -3.74 -62.28
CA ILE A 8 16.16 -2.63 -61.77
C ILE A 8 14.74 -3.11 -61.41
N GLY A 9 14.14 -3.99 -62.23
CA GLY A 9 12.84 -4.58 -61.96
C GLY A 9 12.82 -5.40 -60.65
N ILE A 10 13.82 -6.26 -60.47
CA ILE A 10 13.96 -7.09 -59.25
C ILE A 10 14.17 -6.20 -58.02
N TYR A 11 15.10 -5.24 -58.07
CA TYR A 11 15.35 -4.33 -56.94
C TYR A 11 14.12 -3.48 -56.60
N SER A 12 13.36 -3.04 -57.60
CA SER A 12 12.12 -2.27 -57.40
C SER A 12 11.04 -3.08 -56.70
N ILE A 13 10.86 -4.36 -57.08
CA ILE A 13 9.90 -5.26 -56.43
C ILE A 13 10.31 -5.55 -54.99
N VAL A 14 11.60 -5.83 -54.73
CA VAL A 14 12.11 -6.05 -53.38
C VAL A 14 11.94 -4.79 -52.52
N LEU A 15 12.24 -3.62 -53.07
CA LEU A 15 12.04 -2.34 -52.38
C LEU A 15 10.56 -2.11 -52.04
N LEU A 16 9.64 -2.37 -52.98
CA LEU A 16 8.20 -2.25 -52.75
C LEU A 16 7.71 -3.23 -51.67
N LEU A 17 8.23 -4.46 -51.63
CA LEU A 17 7.93 -5.42 -50.56
C LEU A 17 8.42 -4.93 -49.19
N ILE A 18 9.65 -4.40 -49.11
CA ILE A 18 10.21 -3.83 -47.89
C ILE A 18 9.37 -2.64 -47.42
N ILE A 19 9.01 -1.72 -48.33
CA ILE A 19 8.16 -0.56 -48.02
C ILE A 19 6.77 -1.02 -47.55
N GLY A 20 6.18 -2.02 -48.21
CA GLY A 20 4.87 -2.57 -47.82
C GLY A 20 4.89 -3.17 -46.41
N ILE A 21 5.91 -3.97 -46.08
CA ILE A 21 6.09 -4.54 -44.74
C ILE A 21 6.31 -3.44 -43.71
N LEU A 22 7.18 -2.46 -44.00
CA LEU A 22 7.45 -1.34 -43.12
C LEU A 22 6.19 -0.50 -42.88
N PHE A 23 5.39 -0.26 -43.91
CA PHE A 23 4.13 0.47 -43.82
C PHE A 23 3.12 -0.25 -42.90
N ILE A 24 2.94 -1.56 -43.07
CA ILE A 24 2.07 -2.38 -42.22
C ILE A 24 2.56 -2.34 -40.76
N TYR A 25 3.87 -2.50 -40.56
CA TYR A 25 4.48 -2.45 -39.23
C TYR A 25 4.26 -1.08 -38.57
N LEU A 26 4.59 0.03 -39.25
CA LEU A 26 4.39 1.39 -38.74
C LEU A 26 2.91 1.69 -38.46
N ARG A 27 1.99 1.23 -39.32
CA ARG A 27 0.55 1.39 -39.13
C ARG A 27 0.07 0.64 -37.89
N LYS A 28 0.55 -0.60 -37.67
CA LYS A 28 0.28 -1.37 -36.45
C LYS A 28 0.80 -0.63 -35.21
N LEU A 29 2.04 -0.13 -35.25
CA LEU A 29 2.62 0.63 -34.14
C LEU A 29 1.83 1.90 -33.80
N ARG A 30 1.40 2.66 -34.82
CA ARG A 30 0.57 3.84 -34.63
C ARG A 30 -0.76 3.48 -33.96
N LYS A 31 -1.41 2.41 -34.43
CA LYS A 31 -2.68 1.94 -33.84
C LYS A 31 -2.51 1.53 -32.37
N GLU A 32 -1.48 0.75 -32.05
CA GLU A 32 -1.17 0.37 -30.67
C GLU A 32 -0.90 1.60 -29.78
N SER A 33 -0.13 2.57 -30.28
CA SER A 33 0.16 3.82 -29.57
C SER A 33 -1.11 4.64 -29.32
N GLN A 34 -2.01 4.75 -30.30
CA GLN A 34 -3.29 5.48 -30.18
C GLN A 34 -4.22 4.86 -29.13
N VAL A 35 -4.24 3.53 -29.01
CA VAL A 35 -5.02 2.85 -27.96
C VAL A 35 -4.51 3.27 -26.58
N VAL A 36 -3.19 3.24 -26.38
CA VAL A 36 -2.57 3.66 -25.11
C VAL A 36 -2.82 5.14 -24.83
N GLU A 37 -2.70 6.00 -25.83
CA GLU A 37 -2.97 7.44 -25.70
C GLU A 37 -4.42 7.70 -25.26
N THR A 38 -5.38 6.97 -25.81
CA THR A 38 -6.79 7.07 -25.42
C THR A 38 -6.99 6.65 -23.96
N LYS A 39 -6.33 5.57 -23.52
CA LYS A 39 -6.36 5.14 -22.11
C LYS A 39 -5.73 6.19 -21.19
N ILE A 40 -4.61 6.81 -21.58
CA ILE A 40 -3.95 7.86 -20.80
C ILE A 40 -4.88 9.09 -20.66
N LYS A 41 -5.52 9.53 -21.75
CA LYS A 41 -6.47 10.65 -21.71
C LYS A 41 -7.63 10.38 -20.76
N LYS A 42 -8.20 9.17 -20.82
CA LYS A 42 -9.23 8.71 -19.88
C LYS A 42 -8.72 8.74 -18.43
N ALA A 43 -7.55 8.17 -18.18
CA ALA A 43 -6.92 8.13 -16.87
C ALA A 43 -6.66 9.52 -16.26
N ILE A 44 -6.30 10.50 -17.10
CA ILE A 44 -6.10 11.90 -16.66
C ILE A 44 -7.43 12.51 -16.24
N VAL A 45 -8.49 12.36 -17.05
CA VAL A 45 -9.84 12.87 -16.74
C VAL A 45 -10.38 12.23 -15.45
N GLU A 46 -10.13 10.95 -15.25
CA GLU A 46 -10.52 10.20 -14.06
C GLU A 46 -9.60 10.49 -12.84
N GLY A 47 -8.50 11.21 -13.02
CA GLY A 47 -7.56 11.55 -11.95
C GLY A 47 -6.71 10.37 -11.46
N ILE A 48 -6.73 9.23 -12.18
CA ILE A 48 -6.01 7.99 -11.85
C ILE A 48 -4.64 7.88 -12.54
N HIS A 49 -4.33 8.77 -13.49
CA HIS A 49 -3.02 8.81 -14.14
C HIS A 49 -1.90 9.20 -13.18
N GLU A 50 -2.16 10.14 -12.26
CA GLU A 50 -1.16 10.55 -11.27
C GLU A 50 -1.07 9.53 -10.14
N PRO A 51 0.11 8.96 -9.82
CA PRO A 51 0.24 7.95 -8.79
C PRO A 51 -0.04 8.49 -7.38
N VAL A 52 -0.68 7.65 -6.55
CA VAL A 52 -0.94 7.92 -5.12
C VAL A 52 0.13 7.34 -4.19
N SER A 53 0.89 6.36 -4.68
CA SER A 53 1.86 5.58 -3.90
C SER A 53 3.05 5.23 -4.79
N LEU A 54 3.76 4.16 -4.45
CA LEU A 54 4.86 3.60 -5.22
C LEU A 54 4.43 3.29 -6.66
N TYR A 55 5.21 3.74 -7.65
CA TYR A 55 4.93 3.55 -9.07
C TYR A 55 6.23 3.32 -9.87
N PRO A 56 6.16 2.65 -11.05
CA PRO A 56 7.31 2.51 -11.92
C PRO A 56 7.58 3.80 -12.69
N HIS A 57 8.78 4.33 -12.55
CA HIS A 57 9.31 5.38 -13.40
C HIS A 57 10.21 4.76 -14.47
N ILE A 58 9.94 5.09 -15.74
CA ILE A 58 10.62 4.53 -16.91
C ILE A 58 11.63 5.55 -17.43
N ASP A 59 12.88 5.12 -17.58
CA ASP A 59 13.89 5.85 -18.35
C ASP A 59 13.66 5.62 -19.84
N LEU A 60 13.21 6.67 -20.53
CA LEU A 60 12.88 6.63 -21.95
C LEU A 60 14.12 6.48 -22.84
N ASN A 61 15.32 6.82 -22.36
CA ASN A 61 16.55 6.66 -23.14
C ASN A 61 16.98 5.19 -23.16
N THR A 62 16.78 4.49 -22.05
CA THR A 62 17.18 3.08 -21.89
C THR A 62 16.10 2.11 -22.39
N CYS A 63 14.81 2.48 -22.36
CA CYS A 63 13.69 1.58 -22.65
C CYS A 63 13.67 1.02 -24.09
N ILE A 64 13.93 -0.28 -24.28
CA ILE A 64 13.96 -0.92 -25.62
C ILE A 64 12.60 -1.45 -26.13
N LYS A 65 11.46 -1.06 -25.53
CA LYS A 65 10.12 -1.53 -25.96
C LYS A 65 9.91 -3.05 -25.95
N SER A 66 10.58 -3.79 -25.06
CA SER A 66 10.42 -5.26 -24.99
C SER A 66 9.00 -5.70 -24.58
N GLY A 67 8.25 -4.83 -23.90
CA GLY A 67 6.91 -5.14 -23.37
C GLY A 67 6.91 -6.13 -22.19
N ALA A 68 8.08 -6.56 -21.71
CA ALA A 68 8.21 -7.50 -20.60
C ALA A 68 7.58 -6.95 -19.30
N CYS A 69 7.77 -5.65 -19.04
CA CYS A 69 7.19 -4.98 -17.88
C CYS A 69 5.65 -4.93 -17.89
N LEU A 70 5.03 -4.87 -19.07
CA LEU A 70 3.57 -4.91 -19.23
C LEU A 70 3.05 -6.31 -18.93
N LYS A 71 3.67 -7.34 -19.55
CA LYS A 71 3.30 -8.74 -19.35
C LYS A 71 3.47 -9.23 -17.91
N ALA A 72 4.44 -8.66 -17.19
CA ALA A 72 4.71 -9.00 -15.79
C ALA A 72 3.77 -8.30 -14.80
N CYS A 73 2.97 -7.32 -15.22
CA CYS A 73 2.09 -6.57 -14.32
C CYS A 73 0.74 -7.31 -14.16
N PRO A 74 0.40 -7.80 -12.95
CA PRO A 74 -0.84 -8.50 -12.70
C PRO A 74 -2.06 -7.59 -12.59
N GLU A 75 -1.86 -6.28 -12.36
CA GLU A 75 -2.96 -5.31 -12.25
C GLU A 75 -3.50 -4.88 -13.62
N GLU A 76 -2.77 -5.19 -14.69
CA GLU A 76 -3.05 -4.80 -16.08
C GLU A 76 -3.20 -3.27 -16.27
N ASP A 77 -2.96 -2.75 -17.47
CA ASP A 77 -3.15 -1.32 -17.81
C ASP A 77 -2.48 -0.28 -16.88
N ILE A 78 -1.49 -0.66 -16.06
CA ILE A 78 -0.62 0.30 -15.34
C ILE A 78 0.38 0.92 -16.31
N LEU A 79 0.84 0.11 -17.26
CA LEU A 79 1.85 0.45 -18.26
C LEU A 79 1.30 0.17 -19.66
N GLY A 80 1.67 1.02 -20.62
CA GLY A 80 1.40 0.86 -22.04
C GLY A 80 2.64 1.13 -22.87
N ILE A 81 2.60 0.80 -24.16
CA ILE A 81 3.62 1.24 -25.12
C ILE A 81 3.05 2.40 -25.93
N GLN A 82 3.62 3.60 -25.72
CA GLN A 82 3.29 4.79 -26.48
C GLN A 82 4.54 5.24 -27.24
N ASN A 83 4.40 5.48 -28.55
CA ASN A 83 5.49 5.94 -29.42
C ASN A 83 6.76 5.08 -29.31
N GLY A 84 6.59 3.77 -29.12
CA GLY A 84 7.70 2.83 -29.00
C GLY A 84 8.41 2.83 -27.65
N ARG A 85 7.87 3.48 -26.60
CA ARG A 85 8.44 3.43 -25.24
C ARG A 85 7.37 3.02 -24.22
N ALA A 86 7.80 2.38 -23.13
CA ALA A 86 6.91 2.10 -22.02
C ALA A 86 6.52 3.39 -21.30
N THR A 87 5.22 3.57 -21.06
CA THR A 87 4.61 4.78 -20.51
C THR A 87 3.57 4.39 -19.46
N LEU A 88 3.41 5.21 -18.43
CA LEU A 88 2.37 5.04 -17.42
C LEU A 88 0.98 5.32 -17.99
N ILE A 89 -0.01 4.51 -17.61
CA ILE A 89 -1.42 4.75 -17.93
C ILE A 89 -2.17 5.04 -16.63
N ASN A 90 -2.43 4.02 -15.82
CA ASN A 90 -3.23 4.10 -14.58
C ASN A 90 -2.35 4.01 -13.32
N ALA A 91 -1.44 4.96 -13.12
CA ALA A 91 -0.43 4.83 -12.07
C ALA A 91 -1.03 4.76 -10.65
N SER A 92 -2.23 5.31 -10.41
CA SER A 92 -2.93 5.20 -9.12
C SER A 92 -3.34 3.78 -8.76
N HIS A 93 -3.52 2.88 -9.74
CA HIS A 93 -3.85 1.47 -9.49
C HIS A 93 -2.61 0.62 -9.22
N CYS A 94 -1.41 1.19 -9.34
CA CYS A 94 -0.19 0.44 -9.06
C CYS A 94 -0.13 0.08 -7.57
N ILE A 95 -0.11 -1.23 -7.28
CA ILE A 95 0.04 -1.73 -5.92
C ILE A 95 1.50 -1.83 -5.46
N GLY A 96 2.47 -1.47 -6.31
CA GLY A 96 3.89 -1.46 -5.94
C GLY A 96 4.56 -2.84 -5.81
N HIS A 97 4.07 -3.85 -6.54
CA HIS A 97 4.64 -5.22 -6.51
C HIS A 97 6.01 -5.34 -7.18
N GLY A 98 6.40 -4.37 -8.01
CA GLY A 98 7.75 -4.30 -8.59
C GLY A 98 8.08 -5.39 -9.60
N ALA A 99 7.11 -6.17 -10.09
CA ALA A 99 7.41 -7.18 -11.12
C ALA A 99 7.85 -6.54 -12.44
N CYS A 100 7.33 -5.34 -12.76
CA CYS A 100 7.79 -4.57 -13.91
C CYS A 100 9.27 -4.17 -13.81
N PHE A 101 9.74 -3.81 -12.61
CA PHE A 101 11.15 -3.51 -12.32
C PHE A 101 12.02 -4.74 -12.61
N HIS A 102 11.65 -5.91 -12.06
CA HIS A 102 12.42 -7.14 -12.25
C HIS A 102 12.35 -7.72 -13.66
N ALA A 103 11.26 -7.50 -14.40
CA ALA A 103 11.08 -8.02 -15.74
C ALA A 103 11.75 -7.17 -16.83
N CYS A 104 12.25 -5.97 -16.51
CA CYS A 104 12.87 -5.09 -17.50
C CYS A 104 14.27 -5.63 -17.89
N PRO A 105 14.49 -6.10 -19.13
CA PRO A 105 15.76 -6.72 -19.51
C PRO A 105 16.92 -5.72 -19.62
N VAL A 106 16.61 -4.42 -19.66
CA VAL A 106 17.56 -3.32 -19.78
C VAL A 106 17.52 -2.40 -18.57
N GLU A 107 16.86 -2.84 -17.48
CA GLU A 107 16.88 -2.14 -16.19
C GLU A 107 16.40 -0.67 -16.25
N ALA A 108 15.57 -0.34 -17.25
CA ALA A 108 15.07 1.01 -17.50
C ALA A 108 14.00 1.46 -16.48
N ILE A 109 13.63 0.63 -15.51
CA ILE A 109 12.55 0.93 -14.57
C ILE A 109 13.14 1.15 -13.18
N THR A 110 12.72 2.23 -12.53
CA THR A 110 12.96 2.49 -11.10
C THR A 110 11.61 2.56 -10.40
N LEU A 111 11.54 2.22 -9.11
CA LEU A 111 10.33 2.41 -8.33
C LEU A 111 10.44 3.70 -7.55
N ARG A 112 9.54 4.63 -7.84
CA ARG A 112 9.49 5.96 -7.23
C ARG A 112 8.25 6.14 -6.38
N ILE A 113 8.32 7.05 -5.42
CA ILE A 113 7.20 7.45 -4.57
C ILE A 113 7.12 8.97 -4.51
N GLY A 114 5.89 9.47 -4.52
CA GLY A 114 5.61 10.89 -4.73
C GLY A 114 5.86 11.32 -6.19
N THR A 115 5.14 12.32 -6.64
CA THR A 115 5.36 12.97 -7.95
C THR A 115 6.02 14.32 -7.74
N GLU A 116 6.33 15.04 -8.82
CA GLU A 116 6.76 16.44 -8.76
C GLU A 116 5.68 17.34 -8.11
N LYS A 117 4.40 16.98 -8.26
CA LYS A 117 3.26 17.74 -7.73
C LYS A 117 2.81 17.24 -6.36
N ARG A 118 3.05 15.96 -6.05
CA ARG A 118 2.55 15.26 -4.86
C ARG A 118 3.70 14.70 -4.03
N GLY A 119 4.06 15.43 -2.98
CA GLY A 119 5.04 14.95 -2.01
C GLY A 119 4.46 13.88 -1.07
N VAL A 120 5.30 12.97 -0.60
CA VAL A 120 4.97 11.94 0.39
C VAL A 120 5.91 12.07 1.57
N ASP A 121 5.36 12.10 2.78
CA ASP A 121 6.15 12.16 4.01
C ASP A 121 6.76 10.79 4.30
N LEU A 122 8.10 10.74 4.35
CA LEU A 122 8.87 9.53 4.59
C LEU A 122 9.95 9.78 5.64
N PRO A 123 10.19 8.81 6.54
CA PRO A 123 11.36 8.87 7.38
C PRO A 123 12.63 8.71 6.55
N HIS A 124 13.74 9.29 7.01
CA HIS A 124 15.04 9.00 6.44
C HIS A 124 15.44 7.55 6.75
N VAL A 125 15.71 6.75 5.73
CA VAL A 125 16.14 5.34 5.84
C VAL A 125 17.23 5.09 4.80
N ASN A 126 18.37 4.57 5.25
CA ASN A 126 19.47 4.21 4.36
C ASN A 126 19.26 2.82 3.71
N GLN A 127 20.19 2.38 2.87
CA GLN A 127 20.10 1.08 2.18
C GLN A 127 20.11 -0.13 3.13
N ASN A 128 20.62 0.05 4.35
CA ASN A 128 20.68 -0.97 5.38
C ASN A 128 19.46 -0.92 6.32
N PHE A 129 18.40 -0.21 5.94
CA PHE A 129 17.18 -0.02 6.74
C PHE A 129 17.36 0.79 8.02
N GLU A 130 18.52 1.42 8.23
CA GLU A 130 18.77 2.24 9.41
C GLU A 130 18.29 3.69 9.19
N SER A 131 17.67 4.26 10.23
CA SER A 131 17.22 5.64 10.21
C SER A 131 18.38 6.64 10.39
N ASN A 132 18.08 7.94 10.45
CA ASN A 132 19.07 8.95 10.88
C ASN A 132 19.53 8.74 12.34
N MET A 133 18.77 8.01 13.14
CA MET A 133 19.15 7.61 14.49
C MET A 133 19.88 6.27 14.44
N ARG A 134 21.20 6.28 14.67
CA ARG A 134 22.01 5.06 14.73
C ARG A 134 21.42 4.09 15.75
N GLY A 135 21.15 2.87 15.31
CA GLY A 135 20.55 1.79 16.09
C GLY A 135 19.03 1.68 16.00
N ILE A 136 18.35 2.61 15.32
CA ILE A 136 16.93 2.51 15.00
C ILE A 136 16.75 2.20 13.52
N PHE A 137 16.12 1.07 13.23
CA PHE A 137 15.85 0.56 11.90
C PHE A 137 14.37 0.69 11.55
N ILE A 138 14.04 0.76 10.26
CA ILE A 138 12.68 0.91 9.74
C ILE A 138 12.44 -0.09 8.61
N ALA A 139 11.38 -0.88 8.71
CA ALA A 139 11.00 -1.85 7.68
C ALA A 139 9.48 -1.86 7.41
N GLY A 140 9.10 -2.39 6.26
CA GLY A 140 7.71 -2.54 5.82
C GLY A 140 7.15 -1.29 5.16
N GLU A 141 5.83 -1.11 5.29
CA GLU A 141 5.11 -0.04 4.61
C GLU A 141 5.69 1.35 4.92
N LEU A 142 6.18 1.56 6.15
CA LEU A 142 6.75 2.84 6.59
C LEU A 142 7.86 3.32 5.63
N GLY A 143 8.72 2.40 5.16
CA GLY A 143 9.83 2.68 4.25
C GLY A 143 9.48 2.86 2.77
N GLY A 144 8.24 2.65 2.32
CA GLY A 144 7.90 2.82 0.90
C GLY A 144 7.03 1.75 0.28
N MET A 145 7.05 0.53 0.82
CA MET A 145 6.57 -0.66 0.13
C MET A 145 5.57 -1.44 0.98
N GLY A 146 4.28 -1.16 0.79
CA GLY A 146 3.19 -1.69 1.64
C GLY A 146 2.72 -3.12 1.38
N LEU A 147 3.30 -3.83 0.42
CA LEU A 147 2.89 -5.21 0.14
C LEU A 147 3.43 -6.17 1.19
N ILE A 148 2.63 -7.19 1.52
CA ILE A 148 2.98 -8.24 2.48
C ILE A 148 4.32 -8.90 2.12
N LYS A 149 4.51 -9.27 0.84
CA LYS A 149 5.77 -9.85 0.34
C LYS A 149 6.97 -8.92 0.59
N ASN A 150 6.84 -7.65 0.24
CA ASN A 150 7.91 -6.67 0.41
C ASN A 150 8.18 -6.42 1.89
N SER A 151 7.14 -6.38 2.72
CA SER A 151 7.26 -6.20 4.16
C SER A 151 8.03 -7.36 4.81
N ILE A 152 7.70 -8.60 4.44
CA ILE A 152 8.42 -9.80 4.91
C ILE A 152 9.90 -9.75 4.51
N GLU A 153 10.18 -9.44 3.24
CA GLU A 153 11.55 -9.39 2.73
C GLU A 153 12.36 -8.27 3.41
N GLN A 154 11.77 -7.09 3.59
CA GLN A 154 12.44 -5.98 4.29
C GLN A 154 12.67 -6.29 5.77
N GLY A 155 11.72 -6.95 6.44
CA GLY A 155 11.90 -7.36 7.84
C GLY A 155 13.10 -8.30 8.00
N LYS A 156 13.29 -9.21 7.04
CA LYS A 156 14.46 -10.11 6.97
C LYS A 156 15.75 -9.31 6.74
N GLN A 157 15.78 -8.50 5.69
CA GLN A 157 16.98 -7.71 5.32
C GLN A 157 17.41 -6.74 6.43
N ALA A 158 16.46 -6.03 7.05
CA ALA A 158 16.75 -5.15 8.18
C ALA A 158 17.39 -5.92 9.34
N MET A 159 16.90 -7.14 9.63
CA MET A 159 17.47 -7.97 10.68
C MET A 159 18.86 -8.53 10.32
N ASP A 160 19.11 -8.84 9.04
CA ASP A 160 20.44 -9.23 8.56
C ASP A 160 21.46 -8.10 8.81
N HIS A 161 21.06 -6.85 8.57
CA HIS A 161 21.89 -5.67 8.87
C HIS A 161 22.07 -5.43 10.37
N ILE A 162 21.03 -5.64 11.18
CA ILE A 162 21.13 -5.56 12.64
C ILE A 162 22.14 -6.59 13.16
N PHE A 163 22.06 -7.84 12.70
CA PHE A 163 22.97 -8.92 13.11
C PHE A 163 24.42 -8.66 12.68
N THR A 164 24.63 -8.13 11.47
CA THR A 164 25.98 -7.85 10.96
C THR A 164 26.59 -6.57 11.50
N SER A 165 25.79 -5.69 12.11
CA SER A 165 26.30 -4.47 12.75
C SER A 165 27.21 -4.83 13.92
N LYS A 166 28.51 -4.52 13.78
CA LYS A 166 29.51 -4.76 14.82
C LYS A 166 29.38 -3.71 15.92
N ASP A 167 28.56 -3.98 16.91
CA ASP A 167 28.63 -3.28 18.19
C ASP A 167 29.35 -4.16 19.23
N ALA A 168 30.07 -3.51 20.15
CA ALA A 168 30.58 -4.19 21.33
C ALA A 168 29.39 -4.73 22.17
N GLY A 169 29.64 -5.71 23.04
CA GLY A 169 28.61 -6.23 23.94
C GLY A 169 27.84 -5.12 24.68
N HIS A 170 26.57 -5.38 25.00
CA HIS A 170 25.69 -4.41 25.65
C HIS A 170 25.04 -4.97 26.91
N ASP A 171 24.67 -4.07 27.83
CA ASP A 171 23.98 -4.41 29.08
C ASP A 171 22.45 -4.28 28.98
N GLN A 172 21.92 -4.11 27.76
CA GLN A 172 20.48 -4.00 27.52
C GLN A 172 19.80 -5.37 27.65
N GLU A 173 18.53 -5.37 28.06
CA GLU A 173 17.75 -6.60 28.24
C GLU A 173 17.61 -7.38 26.92
N PHE A 174 17.44 -6.69 25.80
CA PHE A 174 17.30 -7.30 24.47
C PHE A 174 18.36 -6.80 23.49
N ASP A 175 18.79 -7.67 22.58
CA ASP A 175 19.65 -7.30 21.46
C ASP A 175 18.86 -6.42 20.47
N VAL A 176 17.60 -6.79 20.23
CA VAL A 176 16.69 -6.05 19.37
C VAL A 176 15.25 -6.07 19.87
N LEU A 177 14.62 -4.91 19.91
CA LEU A 177 13.19 -4.76 20.16
C LEU A 177 12.46 -4.40 18.87
N ILE A 178 11.45 -5.18 18.52
CA ILE A 178 10.69 -5.04 17.26
C ILE A 178 9.31 -4.48 17.58
N ILE A 179 8.93 -3.39 16.92
CA ILE A 179 7.66 -2.70 17.15
C ILE A 179 6.76 -2.86 15.93
N GLY A 180 5.66 -3.59 16.08
CA GLY A 180 4.65 -3.88 15.07
C GLY A 180 4.67 -5.34 14.60
N ALA A 181 3.68 -6.13 15.03
CA ALA A 181 3.45 -7.54 14.65
C ALA A 181 2.69 -7.68 13.32
N GLY A 182 2.98 -6.79 12.36
CA GLY A 182 2.64 -6.98 10.96
C GLY A 182 3.63 -7.92 10.25
N PRO A 183 3.45 -8.15 8.92
CA PRO A 183 4.31 -9.07 8.16
C PRO A 183 5.81 -8.78 8.26
N ALA A 184 6.21 -7.50 8.34
CA ALA A 184 7.60 -7.11 8.51
C ALA A 184 8.15 -7.51 9.89
N GLY A 185 7.44 -7.20 10.98
CA GLY A 185 7.90 -7.52 12.33
C GLY A 185 7.87 -9.02 12.63
N ILE A 186 6.89 -9.76 12.10
CA ILE A 186 6.84 -11.22 12.18
C ILE A 186 8.09 -11.81 11.50
N SER A 187 8.37 -11.41 10.25
CA SER A 187 9.55 -11.90 9.51
C SER A 187 10.86 -11.54 10.23
N ALA A 188 10.98 -10.31 10.72
CA ALA A 188 12.15 -9.86 11.46
C ALA A 188 12.36 -10.66 12.75
N SER A 189 11.29 -11.01 13.47
CA SER A 189 11.37 -11.80 14.71
C SER A 189 11.85 -13.22 14.43
N LEU A 190 11.37 -13.84 13.35
CA LEU A 190 11.87 -15.15 12.91
C LEU A 190 13.35 -15.09 12.50
N GLN A 191 13.76 -14.03 11.80
CA GLN A 191 15.15 -13.84 11.41
C GLN A 191 16.05 -13.60 12.64
N ALA A 192 15.59 -12.82 13.61
CA ALA A 192 16.29 -12.59 14.88
C ALA A 192 16.46 -13.92 15.63
N LYS A 193 15.40 -14.72 15.70
CA LYS A 193 15.43 -16.07 16.30
C LYS A 193 16.43 -16.98 15.59
N LYS A 194 16.46 -16.95 14.26
CA LYS A 194 17.42 -17.73 13.44
C LYS A 194 18.87 -17.38 13.77
N TYR A 195 19.16 -16.12 14.08
CA TYR A 195 20.47 -15.65 14.49
C TYR A 195 20.78 -15.85 15.98
N GLY A 196 19.82 -16.36 16.76
CA GLY A 196 20.00 -16.51 18.21
C GLY A 196 19.95 -15.20 18.99
N LEU A 197 19.46 -14.10 18.39
CA LEU A 197 19.34 -12.81 19.06
C LEU A 197 18.22 -12.85 20.11
N LYS A 198 18.50 -12.32 21.29
CA LYS A 198 17.51 -12.06 22.33
C LYS A 198 16.63 -10.89 21.89
N HIS A 199 15.37 -11.17 21.58
CA HIS A 199 14.45 -10.18 21.02
C HIS A 199 13.06 -10.26 21.66
N ILE A 200 12.30 -9.18 21.49
CA ILE A 200 10.88 -9.08 21.85
C ILE A 200 10.11 -8.35 20.75
N LEU A 201 8.90 -8.83 20.47
CA LEU A 201 7.97 -8.24 19.51
C LEU A 201 6.81 -7.60 20.25
N LEU A 202 6.59 -6.30 20.05
CA LEU A 202 5.48 -5.55 20.64
C LEU A 202 4.48 -5.15 19.56
N ASP A 203 3.18 -5.28 19.82
CA ASP A 203 2.13 -4.72 18.96
C ASP A 203 1.11 -3.93 19.78
N GLN A 204 0.63 -2.82 19.24
CA GLN A 204 -0.36 -1.97 19.93
C GLN A 204 -1.75 -2.62 20.00
N ASP A 205 -2.07 -3.49 19.03
CA ASP A 205 -3.34 -4.19 18.90
C ASP A 205 -3.08 -5.70 19.00
N SER A 206 -3.13 -6.40 17.87
CA SER A 206 -3.05 -7.86 17.76
C SER A 206 -2.23 -8.27 16.54
N LEU A 207 -1.82 -9.53 16.52
CA LEU A 207 -1.05 -10.15 15.45
C LEU A 207 -1.66 -9.94 14.06
N GLY A 208 -0.82 -9.60 13.08
CA GLY A 208 -1.19 -9.40 11.68
C GLY A 208 -1.28 -7.93 11.25
N GLY A 209 -1.19 -6.98 12.19
CA GLY A 209 -1.17 -5.55 11.92
C GLY A 209 -2.37 -5.09 11.10
N THR A 210 -2.14 -4.39 9.98
CA THR A 210 -3.22 -3.92 9.08
C THR A 210 -4.21 -5.02 8.67
N VAL A 211 -3.75 -6.25 8.48
CA VAL A 211 -4.61 -7.37 8.05
C VAL A 211 -5.63 -7.71 9.12
N TYR A 212 -5.28 -7.59 10.40
CA TYR A 212 -6.17 -7.83 11.52
C TYR A 212 -7.41 -6.92 11.48
N ASN A 213 -7.27 -5.69 10.99
CA ASN A 213 -8.35 -4.70 10.94
C ASN A 213 -9.25 -4.82 9.69
N PHE A 214 -9.01 -5.78 8.81
CA PHE A 214 -9.87 -6.03 7.65
C PHE A 214 -11.19 -6.74 8.03
N PRO A 215 -12.27 -6.57 7.24
CA PRO A 215 -13.46 -7.39 7.40
C PRO A 215 -13.15 -8.88 7.31
N ARG A 216 -13.86 -9.72 8.06
CA ARG A 216 -13.62 -11.19 8.08
C ARG A 216 -13.66 -11.83 6.69
N LYS A 217 -14.61 -11.41 5.84
CA LYS A 217 -14.77 -11.89 4.46
C LYS A 217 -13.70 -11.39 3.48
N LYS A 218 -12.76 -10.52 3.90
CA LYS A 218 -11.76 -9.91 3.00
C LYS A 218 -10.81 -10.96 2.43
N ILE A 219 -10.70 -10.97 1.10
CA ILE A 219 -9.65 -11.66 0.35
C ILE A 219 -8.41 -10.78 0.29
N VAL A 220 -7.27 -11.35 0.66
CA VAL A 220 -5.95 -10.72 0.61
C VAL A 220 -5.16 -11.37 -0.50
N MET A 221 -4.76 -10.57 -1.49
CA MET A 221 -3.93 -11.03 -2.58
C MET A 221 -2.46 -10.95 -2.18
N THR A 222 -1.82 -12.11 -2.13
CA THR A 222 -0.40 -12.25 -1.81
C THR A 222 0.30 -13.00 -2.94
N SER A 223 1.61 -13.01 -2.88
CA SER A 223 2.47 -13.81 -3.75
C SER A 223 3.19 -14.84 -2.88
N PRO A 224 3.88 -15.83 -3.48
CA PRO A 224 4.75 -16.71 -2.72
C PRO A 224 5.78 -15.91 -1.92
N VAL A 225 5.92 -16.28 -0.65
CA VAL A 225 6.85 -15.67 0.31
C VAL A 225 7.72 -16.75 0.91
N ASP A 226 8.91 -16.36 1.37
CA ASP A 226 9.82 -17.24 2.09
C ASP A 226 10.00 -16.67 3.50
N LEU A 227 9.54 -17.41 4.50
CA LEU A 227 9.62 -16.99 5.90
C LEU A 227 10.81 -17.68 6.58
N PRO A 228 11.66 -16.93 7.30
CA PRO A 228 12.71 -17.54 8.12
C PRO A 228 12.12 -18.56 9.10
N LEU A 229 12.80 -19.70 9.28
CA LEU A 229 12.39 -20.80 10.17
C LEU A 229 11.04 -21.49 9.84
N PHE A 230 10.35 -21.10 8.76
CA PHE A 230 9.07 -21.69 8.36
C PHE A 230 9.06 -22.18 6.90
N GLY A 231 9.84 -21.53 6.02
CA GLY A 231 10.02 -21.90 4.62
C GLY A 231 9.09 -21.19 3.64
N LYS A 232 9.02 -21.73 2.42
CA LYS A 232 8.25 -21.14 1.32
C LYS A 232 6.76 -21.41 1.47
N ILE A 233 5.97 -20.34 1.46
CA ILE A 233 4.51 -20.38 1.54
C ILE A 233 3.94 -19.80 0.26
N LYS A 234 3.03 -20.55 -0.36
CA LYS A 234 2.23 -20.09 -1.50
C LYS A 234 0.91 -19.55 -0.98
N LEU A 235 0.77 -18.24 -1.00
CA LEU A 235 -0.47 -17.56 -0.63
C LEU A 235 -1.01 -16.86 -1.87
N PHE A 236 -2.10 -17.36 -2.44
CA PHE A 236 -2.80 -16.75 -3.56
C PHE A 236 -4.27 -16.57 -3.18
N GLN A 237 -4.79 -15.36 -3.32
CA GLN A 237 -6.20 -15.04 -2.99
C GLN A 237 -6.64 -15.60 -1.62
N THR A 238 -5.83 -15.41 -0.59
CA THR A 238 -6.01 -15.99 0.73
C THR A 238 -7.03 -15.21 1.54
N LYS A 239 -7.88 -15.88 2.33
CA LYS A 239 -8.80 -15.19 3.24
C LYS A 239 -8.03 -14.55 4.41
N LYS A 240 -8.56 -13.47 4.98
CA LYS A 240 -8.02 -12.87 6.21
C LYS A 240 -7.77 -13.93 7.31
N SER A 241 -8.75 -14.78 7.59
CA SER A 241 -8.67 -15.79 8.66
C SER A 241 -7.51 -16.76 8.45
N GLU A 242 -7.39 -17.32 7.25
CA GLU A 242 -6.31 -18.24 6.88
C GLU A 242 -4.93 -17.59 7.05
N LEU A 243 -4.81 -16.30 6.69
CA LEU A 243 -3.57 -15.56 6.84
C LEU A 243 -3.23 -15.29 8.32
N LEU A 244 -4.23 -15.01 9.17
CA LEU A 244 -4.01 -14.82 10.60
C LEU A 244 -3.68 -16.14 11.31
N GLU A 245 -4.34 -17.25 10.95
CA GLU A 245 -4.02 -18.59 11.45
C GLU A 245 -2.57 -18.97 11.12
N LEU A 246 -2.14 -18.71 9.88
CA LEU A 246 -0.75 -18.87 9.49
C LEU A 246 0.20 -18.06 10.40
N TRP A 247 -0.10 -16.78 10.68
CA TRP A 247 0.74 -15.99 11.57
C TRP A 247 0.78 -16.55 12.99
N GLN A 248 -0.36 -16.99 13.53
CA GLN A 248 -0.42 -17.60 14.84
C GLN A 248 0.43 -18.88 14.89
N ASP A 249 0.35 -19.71 13.86
CA ASP A 249 1.15 -20.93 13.73
C ASP A 249 2.65 -20.63 13.66
N VAL A 250 3.03 -19.61 12.90
CA VAL A 250 4.42 -19.15 12.77
C VAL A 250 4.97 -18.70 14.12
N ILE A 251 4.23 -17.86 14.85
CA ILE A 251 4.63 -17.36 16.18
C ILE A 251 4.75 -18.51 17.18
N ARG A 252 3.74 -19.40 17.22
CA ARG A 252 3.67 -20.52 18.17
C ARG A 252 4.77 -21.56 17.93
N LYS A 253 4.93 -22.04 16.69
CA LYS A 253 5.94 -23.07 16.35
C LYS A 253 7.37 -22.61 16.61
N ASN A 254 7.63 -21.31 16.52
CA ASN A 254 8.95 -20.73 16.73
C ASN A 254 9.14 -20.11 18.12
N SER A 255 8.12 -20.18 18.99
CA SER A 255 8.13 -19.60 20.35
C SER A 255 8.60 -18.14 20.34
N ILE A 256 8.04 -17.34 19.43
CA ILE A 256 8.36 -15.91 19.33
C ILE A 256 7.70 -15.18 20.51
N ASN A 257 8.49 -14.37 21.22
CA ASN A 257 8.00 -13.58 22.35
C ASN A 257 7.23 -12.35 21.83
N LEU A 258 5.91 -12.49 21.72
CA LEU A 258 4.99 -11.45 21.27
C LEU A 258 4.16 -10.91 22.44
N HIS A 259 4.20 -9.60 22.63
CA HIS A 259 3.31 -8.88 23.55
C HIS A 259 2.30 -8.04 22.74
N GLU A 260 1.06 -8.50 22.69
CA GLU A 260 -0.08 -7.78 22.11
C GLU A 260 -0.58 -6.69 23.08
N ASN A 261 -1.45 -5.79 22.60
CA ASN A 261 -2.03 -4.70 23.41
C ASN A 261 -0.98 -3.87 24.18
N THR A 262 0.18 -3.65 23.54
CA THR A 262 1.37 -3.03 24.10
C THR A 262 1.84 -1.91 23.17
N ARG A 263 1.15 -0.77 23.26
CA ARG A 263 1.48 0.42 22.47
C ARG A 263 2.75 1.08 23.00
N VAL A 264 3.76 1.23 22.15
CA VAL A 264 4.96 2.02 22.45
C VAL A 264 4.65 3.51 22.33
N GLU A 265 5.00 4.29 23.34
CA GLU A 265 4.80 5.74 23.36
C GLU A 265 6.07 6.54 23.05
N SER A 266 7.22 6.08 23.56
CA SER A 266 8.49 6.78 23.33
C SER A 266 9.67 5.83 23.26
N ILE A 267 10.65 6.22 22.46
CA ILE A 267 11.97 5.59 22.37
C ILE A 267 12.99 6.67 22.70
N ALA A 268 13.77 6.45 23.75
CA ALA A 268 14.81 7.37 24.21
C ALA A 268 16.16 6.66 24.25
N LYS A 269 17.24 7.37 23.94
CA LYS A 269 18.59 6.81 24.04
C LYS A 269 18.97 6.63 25.52
N LYS A 270 19.50 5.45 25.87
CA LYS A 270 19.95 5.12 27.23
C LYS A 270 21.31 4.41 27.17
N GLY A 271 22.38 5.13 27.46
CA GLY A 271 23.74 4.63 27.31
C GLY A 271 24.07 4.27 25.86
N SER A 272 24.49 3.03 25.62
CA SER A 272 24.77 2.48 24.28
C SER A 272 23.51 2.01 23.53
N GLY A 273 22.38 1.83 24.22
CA GLY A 273 21.12 1.35 23.63
C GLY A 273 19.96 2.32 23.81
N PHE A 274 18.77 1.76 24.00
CA PHE A 274 17.50 2.48 24.04
C PHE A 274 16.63 2.02 25.20
N GLU A 275 15.89 2.96 25.76
CA GLU A 275 14.74 2.73 26.64
C GLU A 275 13.45 2.95 25.85
N ILE A 276 12.55 1.97 25.92
CA ILE A 276 11.29 1.94 25.20
C ILE A 276 10.17 1.93 26.23
N ILE A 277 9.37 3.01 26.26
CA ILE A 277 8.29 3.18 27.22
C ILE A 277 6.97 2.90 26.51
N THR A 278 6.14 2.06 27.13
CA THR A 278 4.79 1.74 26.65
C THR A 278 3.74 2.63 27.31
N GLN A 279 2.56 2.70 26.71
CA GLN A 279 1.42 3.46 27.23
C GLN A 279 1.01 3.04 28.64
N LYS A 280 1.29 1.78 29.03
CA LYS A 280 1.00 1.25 30.36
C LYS A 280 2.09 1.57 31.39
N GLY A 281 3.11 2.35 31.02
CA GLY A 281 4.25 2.70 31.88
C GLY A 281 5.31 1.61 32.00
N VAL A 282 5.15 0.46 31.33
CA VAL A 282 6.19 -0.58 31.28
C VAL A 282 7.33 -0.11 30.41
N ALA A 283 8.56 -0.23 30.92
CA ALA A 283 9.79 0.13 30.23
C ALA A 283 10.57 -1.14 29.83
N PHE A 284 11.08 -1.16 28.60
CA PHE A 284 11.99 -2.17 28.07
C PHE A 284 13.33 -1.54 27.71
N THR A 285 14.39 -2.34 27.70
CA THR A 285 15.71 -1.88 27.26
C THR A 285 16.23 -2.73 26.10
N ALA A 286 16.73 -2.10 25.05
CA ALA A 286 17.24 -2.81 23.89
C ALA A 286 18.45 -2.12 23.25
N ASN A 287 19.40 -2.89 22.73
CA ASN A 287 20.54 -2.32 22.02
C ASN A 287 20.11 -1.68 20.69
N LYS A 288 19.20 -2.35 19.97
CA LYS A 288 18.63 -1.89 18.70
C LYS A 288 17.11 -1.89 18.74
N VAL A 289 16.50 -1.04 17.91
CA VAL A 289 15.05 -1.01 17.72
C VAL A 289 14.72 -1.16 16.24
N LEU A 290 13.78 -2.03 15.89
CA LEU A 290 13.22 -2.13 14.55
C LEU A 290 11.76 -1.68 14.54
N LEU A 291 11.48 -0.60 13.80
CA LEU A 291 10.14 -0.08 13.58
C LEU A 291 9.50 -0.76 12.36
N ALA A 292 8.53 -1.62 12.63
CA ALA A 292 7.73 -2.35 11.64
C ALA A 292 6.22 -1.98 11.74
N ILE A 293 5.93 -0.74 12.14
CA ILE A 293 4.59 -0.24 12.51
C ILE A 293 3.65 0.08 11.32
N GLY A 294 4.13 -0.08 10.08
CA GLY A 294 3.37 0.24 8.87
C GLY A 294 3.07 1.74 8.70
N ARG A 295 2.13 2.09 7.80
CA ARG A 295 1.69 3.50 7.60
C ARG A 295 0.25 3.77 8.02
N ARG A 296 -0.58 2.73 8.13
CA ARG A 296 -1.99 2.93 8.49
C ARG A 296 -2.19 3.53 9.87
N GLY A 297 -1.17 3.46 10.73
CA GLY A 297 -1.10 4.18 12.00
C GLY A 297 -2.41 4.14 12.76
N SER A 298 -2.77 5.26 13.39
CA SER A 298 -4.10 5.47 13.94
C SER A 298 -5.08 5.90 12.83
N PRO A 299 -6.36 5.50 12.91
CA PRO A 299 -7.35 5.93 11.93
C PRO A 299 -7.47 7.45 11.92
N ARG A 300 -7.67 8.02 10.73
CA ARG A 300 -7.89 9.45 10.57
C ARG A 300 -9.23 9.84 11.16
N LYS A 301 -9.19 10.70 12.17
CA LYS A 301 -10.38 11.30 12.78
C LYS A 301 -10.93 12.41 11.90
N LEU A 302 -12.25 12.58 11.94
CA LEU A 302 -12.99 13.69 11.34
C LEU A 302 -12.88 14.96 12.20
N GLY A 303 -12.71 14.82 13.53
CA GLY A 303 -12.63 15.96 14.46
C GLY A 303 -13.97 16.66 14.65
N VAL A 304 -15.07 15.92 14.52
CA VAL A 304 -16.44 16.45 14.64
C VAL A 304 -17.06 16.12 16.00
N PRO A 305 -17.99 16.94 16.51
CA PRO A 305 -18.73 16.60 17.72
C PRO A 305 -19.44 15.25 17.60
N GLY A 306 -19.39 14.46 18.68
CA GLY A 306 -20.00 13.13 18.75
C GLY A 306 -19.22 11.99 18.09
N GLU A 307 -18.04 12.26 17.52
CA GLU A 307 -17.14 11.23 16.99
C GLU A 307 -16.69 10.18 18.04
N GLY A 308 -16.78 10.52 19.33
CA GLY A 308 -16.45 9.61 20.44
C GLY A 308 -17.59 8.70 20.92
N LEU A 309 -18.77 8.75 20.30
CA LEU A 309 -19.90 7.90 20.68
C LEU A 309 -19.62 6.43 20.37
N GLU A 310 -20.16 5.50 21.18
CA GLU A 310 -19.94 4.05 21.02
C GLU A 310 -20.40 3.50 19.66
N LYS A 311 -21.38 4.15 19.02
CA LYS A 311 -21.89 3.81 17.69
C LYS A 311 -20.91 4.13 16.54
N VAL A 312 -19.80 4.83 16.83
CA VAL A 312 -18.81 5.26 15.85
C VAL A 312 -17.63 4.29 15.86
N SER A 313 -17.35 3.65 14.72
CA SER A 313 -16.21 2.75 14.55
C SER A 313 -15.32 3.18 13.38
N TYR A 314 -14.02 2.90 13.50
CA TYR A 314 -13.03 3.15 12.44
C TYR A 314 -12.61 1.88 11.70
N ARG A 315 -13.25 0.75 12.02
CA ARG A 315 -13.00 -0.56 11.40
C ARG A 315 -14.27 -1.38 11.35
N LEU A 316 -14.44 -2.13 10.26
CA LEU A 316 -15.49 -3.14 10.13
C LEU A 316 -14.86 -4.52 10.27
N MET A 317 -15.24 -5.26 11.32
CA MET A 317 -14.70 -6.60 11.59
C MET A 317 -15.67 -7.69 11.15
N GLU A 318 -16.91 -7.66 11.66
CA GLU A 318 -17.92 -8.72 11.51
C GLU A 318 -19.22 -8.14 10.95
N SER A 319 -19.23 -7.86 9.65
CA SER A 319 -20.41 -7.32 8.94
C SER A 319 -21.65 -8.22 9.08
N GLU A 320 -21.44 -9.53 9.14
CA GLU A 320 -22.49 -10.56 9.20
C GLU A 320 -23.33 -10.52 10.49
N LEU A 321 -22.82 -9.88 11.55
CA LEU A 321 -23.52 -9.72 12.83
C LEU A 321 -24.40 -8.46 12.86
N ILE A 322 -24.33 -7.62 11.81
CA ILE A 322 -25.02 -6.33 11.75
C ILE A 322 -26.14 -6.46 10.73
N GLN A 323 -27.40 -6.42 11.20
CA GLN A 323 -28.58 -6.63 10.36
C GLN A 323 -29.68 -5.63 10.69
N GLY A 324 -30.40 -5.18 9.66
CA GLY A 324 -31.55 -4.30 9.79
C GLY A 324 -31.22 -2.93 10.38
N LYS A 325 -29.98 -2.46 10.23
CA LYS A 325 -29.52 -1.16 10.75
C LYS A 325 -29.46 -0.09 9.67
N LYS A 326 -29.55 1.17 10.10
CA LYS A 326 -29.22 2.36 9.30
C LYS A 326 -27.78 2.76 9.56
N ILE A 327 -26.95 2.73 8.54
CA ILE A 327 -25.50 2.88 8.70
C ILE A 327 -24.97 3.99 7.81
N VAL A 328 -24.20 4.90 8.39
CA VAL A 328 -23.44 5.91 7.65
C VAL A 328 -21.99 5.45 7.54
N VAL A 329 -21.50 5.24 6.32
CA VAL A 329 -20.09 4.98 6.03
C VAL A 329 -19.46 6.25 5.49
N VAL A 330 -18.35 6.70 6.07
CA VAL A 330 -17.63 7.92 5.67
C VAL A 330 -16.30 7.55 5.02
N GLY A 331 -16.11 7.89 3.74
CA GLY A 331 -14.86 7.66 3.03
C GLY A 331 -15.06 7.35 1.54
N GLY A 332 -13.98 7.42 0.76
CA GLY A 332 -14.02 7.16 -0.69
C GLY A 332 -12.84 6.35 -1.22
N GLY A 333 -12.16 5.61 -0.34
CA GLY A 333 -11.15 4.62 -0.74
C GLY A 333 -11.72 3.20 -0.74
N ASP A 334 -10.95 2.23 -1.26
CA ASP A 334 -11.39 0.83 -1.36
C ASP A 334 -11.93 0.28 -0.03
N SER A 335 -11.30 0.60 1.10
CA SER A 335 -11.77 0.14 2.42
C SER A 335 -13.17 0.62 2.76
N ALA A 336 -13.53 1.86 2.40
CA ALA A 336 -14.86 2.41 2.63
C ALA A 336 -15.90 1.74 1.73
N ILE A 337 -15.58 1.58 0.44
CA ILE A 337 -16.47 0.96 -0.54
C ILE A 337 -16.72 -0.51 -0.23
N GLU A 338 -15.66 -1.28 0.03
CA GLU A 338 -15.79 -2.70 0.41
C GLU A 338 -16.65 -2.85 1.67
N SER A 339 -16.47 -1.98 2.66
CA SER A 339 -17.26 -2.02 3.89
C SER A 339 -18.72 -1.64 3.64
N ALA A 340 -18.98 -0.61 2.84
CA ALA A 340 -20.34 -0.20 2.48
C ALA A 340 -21.08 -1.31 1.72
N LEU A 341 -20.42 -1.96 0.75
CA LEU A 341 -20.97 -3.08 0.00
C LEU A 341 -21.28 -4.28 0.88
N LEU A 342 -20.38 -4.64 1.82
CA LEU A 342 -20.60 -5.74 2.76
C LEU A 342 -21.78 -5.45 3.70
N LEU A 343 -21.90 -4.22 4.19
CA LEU A 343 -22.99 -3.82 5.08
C LEU A 343 -24.33 -3.75 4.34
N ALA A 344 -24.33 -3.31 3.08
CA ALA A 344 -25.54 -3.17 2.26
C ALA A 344 -26.23 -4.52 1.94
N GLU A 345 -25.58 -5.66 2.18
CA GLU A 345 -26.21 -6.99 2.05
C GLU A 345 -27.44 -7.15 2.97
N GLN A 346 -27.43 -6.52 4.15
CA GLN A 346 -28.44 -6.73 5.20
C GLN A 346 -28.89 -5.44 5.90
N ASN A 347 -28.45 -4.26 5.43
CA ASN A 347 -28.64 -2.98 6.10
C ASN A 347 -28.95 -1.85 5.12
N GLU A 348 -29.51 -0.75 5.63
CA GLU A 348 -29.67 0.51 4.89
C GLU A 348 -28.38 1.32 5.03
N VAL A 349 -27.63 1.49 3.93
CA VAL A 349 -26.31 2.12 3.96
C VAL A 349 -26.31 3.45 3.20
N THR A 350 -25.90 4.51 3.90
CA THR A 350 -25.51 5.78 3.27
C THR A 350 -24.00 5.90 3.23
N LEU A 351 -23.43 6.12 2.04
CA LEU A 351 -22.01 6.37 1.84
C LEU A 351 -21.77 7.87 1.64
N SER A 352 -21.12 8.52 2.60
CA SER A 352 -20.71 9.92 2.53
C SER A 352 -19.25 10.04 2.10
N TYR A 353 -19.03 10.81 1.02
CA TYR A 353 -17.70 11.11 0.53
C TYR A 353 -17.57 12.59 0.15
N ARG A 354 -16.52 13.23 0.67
CA ARG A 354 -16.23 14.65 0.46
C ARG A 354 -15.89 15.03 -0.98
N GLY A 355 -15.45 14.07 -1.79
CA GLY A 355 -15.09 14.31 -3.19
C GLY A 355 -16.32 14.30 -4.08
N ASP A 356 -16.18 14.95 -5.23
CA ASP A 356 -17.15 14.95 -6.32
C ASP A 356 -17.13 13.65 -7.12
N LYS A 357 -16.02 12.91 -7.10
CA LYS A 357 -15.86 11.59 -7.73
C LYS A 357 -14.78 10.74 -7.07
N PHE A 358 -14.89 9.43 -7.23
CA PHE A 358 -13.90 8.48 -6.75
C PHE A 358 -12.65 8.47 -7.64
N ASN A 359 -11.51 8.91 -7.10
CA ASN A 359 -10.24 9.03 -7.86
C ASN A 359 -9.24 7.91 -7.55
N ARG A 360 -9.59 6.95 -6.70
CA ARG A 360 -8.62 6.01 -6.10
C ARG A 360 -9.15 4.58 -5.95
N LEU A 361 -10.28 4.28 -6.58
CA LEU A 361 -10.89 2.95 -6.45
C LEU A 361 -10.27 2.01 -7.45
N LYS A 362 -10.04 0.78 -7.02
CA LYS A 362 -9.74 -0.30 -7.94
C LYS A 362 -10.92 -0.49 -8.92
N PRO A 363 -10.67 -0.87 -10.18
CA PRO A 363 -11.72 -1.02 -11.19
C PRO A 363 -12.91 -1.85 -10.72
N LEU A 364 -12.65 -3.00 -10.10
CA LEU A 364 -13.70 -3.88 -9.58
C LEU A 364 -14.56 -3.21 -8.49
N ASN A 365 -13.97 -2.38 -7.63
CA ASN A 365 -14.71 -1.68 -6.59
C ASN A 365 -15.52 -0.52 -7.18
N ALA A 366 -14.99 0.15 -8.22
CA ALA A 366 -15.71 1.18 -8.97
C ALA A 366 -16.98 0.59 -9.64
N GLU A 367 -16.83 -0.53 -10.34
CA GLU A 367 -17.98 -1.22 -10.98
C GLU A 367 -19.05 -1.64 -9.95
N LYS A 368 -18.61 -2.19 -8.80
CA LYS A 368 -19.53 -2.64 -7.75
C LYS A 368 -20.29 -1.49 -7.09
N ILE A 369 -19.63 -0.37 -6.81
CA ILE A 369 -20.33 0.78 -6.20
C ILE A 369 -21.28 1.46 -7.17
N ASP A 370 -20.92 1.53 -8.45
CA ASP A 370 -21.80 2.07 -9.49
C ASP A 370 -23.07 1.23 -9.62
N LEU A 371 -22.93 -0.10 -9.67
CA LEU A 371 -24.06 -1.03 -9.69
C LEU A 371 -24.93 -0.89 -8.43
N ALA A 372 -24.32 -0.86 -7.24
CA ALA A 372 -25.04 -0.72 -5.98
C ALA A 372 -25.83 0.61 -5.89
N THR A 373 -25.25 1.69 -6.41
CA THR A 373 -25.90 3.01 -6.47
C THR A 373 -27.08 2.99 -7.46
N GLN A 374 -26.92 2.38 -8.64
CA GLN A 374 -27.99 2.23 -9.63
C GLN A 374 -29.15 1.37 -9.11
N GLN A 375 -28.84 0.30 -8.37
CA GLN A 375 -29.81 -0.57 -7.72
C GLN A 375 -30.42 0.03 -6.45
N LYS A 376 -29.95 1.21 -6.01
CA LYS A 376 -30.35 1.89 -4.78
C LYS A 376 -30.13 1.04 -3.52
N THR A 377 -29.18 0.10 -3.55
CA THR A 377 -28.78 -0.66 -2.36
C THR A 377 -27.84 0.15 -1.46
N ILE A 378 -27.17 1.16 -2.02
CA ILE A 378 -26.38 2.16 -1.29
C ILE A 378 -26.86 3.56 -1.67
N HIS A 379 -27.13 4.40 -0.67
CA HIS A 379 -27.37 5.82 -0.86
C HIS A 379 -26.04 6.58 -0.89
N LEU A 380 -25.59 6.98 -2.07
CA LEU A 380 -24.31 7.69 -2.25
C LEU A 380 -24.48 9.20 -2.15
N LEU A 381 -23.75 9.83 -1.21
CA LEU A 381 -23.65 11.28 -1.03
C LEU A 381 -22.24 11.76 -1.39
N LEU A 382 -22.09 12.32 -2.59
CA LEU A 382 -20.86 13.00 -3.02
C LEU A 382 -20.84 14.45 -2.53
N ASN A 383 -19.66 15.06 -2.56
CA ASN A 383 -19.45 16.43 -2.06
C ASN A 383 -19.98 16.64 -0.64
N SER A 384 -19.92 15.60 0.20
CA SER A 384 -20.57 15.59 1.50
C SER A 384 -19.56 15.46 2.64
N ASN A 385 -19.76 16.23 3.70
CA ASN A 385 -18.93 16.19 4.91
C ASN A 385 -19.83 16.00 6.13
N VAL A 386 -19.55 14.97 6.92
CA VAL A 386 -20.14 14.85 8.26
C VAL A 386 -19.67 16.03 9.10
N THR A 387 -20.61 16.69 9.78
CA THR A 387 -20.36 17.87 10.60
C THR A 387 -20.58 17.62 12.08
N GLU A 388 -21.48 16.69 12.43
CA GLU A 388 -21.81 16.32 13.80
C GLU A 388 -22.49 14.93 13.80
N ILE A 389 -22.22 14.15 14.85
CA ILE A 389 -22.81 12.83 15.08
C ILE A 389 -23.60 12.90 16.40
N LEU A 390 -24.90 12.67 16.36
CA LEU A 390 -25.78 12.60 17.52
C LEU A 390 -26.19 11.15 17.77
N ASN A 391 -26.92 10.90 18.86
CA ASN A 391 -27.33 9.54 19.24
C ASN A 391 -28.17 8.84 18.18
N ASP A 392 -29.08 9.54 17.51
CA ASP A 392 -30.01 8.94 16.54
C ASP A 392 -29.86 9.51 15.11
N VAL A 393 -29.08 10.59 14.96
CA VAL A 393 -28.92 11.30 13.68
C VAL A 393 -27.47 11.70 13.41
N VAL A 394 -27.11 11.77 12.14
CA VAL A 394 -25.86 12.37 11.66
C VAL A 394 -26.19 13.58 10.80
N ARG A 395 -25.50 14.70 11.06
CA ARG A 395 -25.61 15.92 10.25
C ARG A 395 -24.54 15.94 9.18
N ILE A 396 -24.97 16.00 7.92
CA ILE A 396 -24.09 15.99 6.76
C ILE A 396 -24.29 17.28 5.96
N LYS A 397 -23.20 18.03 5.77
CA LYS A 397 -23.18 19.20 4.89
C LYS A 397 -22.79 18.79 3.49
N ILE A 398 -23.69 18.99 2.52
CA ILE A 398 -23.42 18.82 1.09
C ILE A 398 -22.95 20.17 0.53
N ASN A 399 -21.87 20.19 -0.26
CA ASN A 399 -21.39 21.44 -0.87
C ASN A 399 -22.48 22.04 -1.77
N GLY A 400 -22.78 23.32 -1.55
CA GLY A 400 -23.84 24.04 -2.26
C GLY A 400 -25.21 24.01 -1.57
N ALA A 401 -25.40 23.17 -0.54
CA ALA A 401 -26.59 23.24 0.30
C ALA A 401 -26.41 24.30 1.41
N GLU A 402 -27.44 25.11 1.65
CA GLU A 402 -27.42 26.11 2.72
C GLU A 402 -27.44 25.47 4.11
N GLN A 403 -28.21 24.40 4.28
CA GLN A 403 -28.38 23.69 5.54
C GLN A 403 -27.85 22.25 5.46
N PRO A 404 -27.26 21.72 6.54
CA PRO A 404 -26.96 20.29 6.65
C PRO A 404 -28.23 19.45 6.55
N ILE A 405 -28.12 18.28 5.94
CA ILE A 405 -29.17 17.25 6.03
C ILE A 405 -28.98 16.44 7.30
N GLU A 406 -30.09 15.98 7.87
CA GLU A 406 -30.09 15.04 9.00
C GLU A 406 -30.48 13.66 8.50
N LEU A 407 -29.64 12.67 8.80
CA LEU A 407 -29.90 11.27 8.49
C LEU A 407 -30.02 10.47 9.77
N SER A 408 -31.12 9.75 9.93
CA SER A 408 -31.27 8.78 11.01
C SER A 408 -30.26 7.64 10.83
N ASN A 409 -29.58 7.25 11.90
CA ASN A 409 -28.58 6.19 11.85
C ASN A 409 -28.45 5.44 13.18
N ASP A 410 -28.17 4.15 13.11
CA ASP A 410 -27.81 3.31 14.25
C ASP A 410 -26.30 3.23 14.45
N MET A 411 -25.52 3.28 13.36
CA MET A 411 -24.06 3.12 13.38
C MET A 411 -23.37 4.09 12.42
N VAL A 412 -22.11 4.43 12.72
CA VAL A 412 -21.24 5.22 11.82
C VAL A 412 -19.89 4.52 11.66
N TYR A 413 -19.47 4.30 10.42
CA TYR A 413 -18.14 3.80 10.10
C TYR A 413 -17.29 4.90 9.46
N ILE A 414 -16.25 5.35 10.14
CA ILE A 414 -15.31 6.35 9.64
C ILE A 414 -14.11 5.64 9.02
N LEU A 415 -14.12 5.54 7.68
CA LEU A 415 -13.10 4.85 6.88
C LEU A 415 -12.36 5.86 5.98
N ALA A 416 -11.90 6.96 6.60
CA ALA A 416 -11.27 8.10 5.94
C ALA A 416 -9.75 7.95 5.69
N GLY A 417 -9.19 6.76 5.93
CA GLY A 417 -7.77 6.46 5.83
C GLY A 417 -7.05 6.52 7.18
N GLY A 418 -5.72 6.36 7.16
CA GLY A 418 -4.87 6.42 8.35
C GLY A 418 -4.04 7.70 8.41
N GLU A 419 -3.54 8.01 9.60
CA GLU A 419 -2.49 9.01 9.80
C GLU A 419 -1.14 8.34 9.95
N LEU A 420 -0.12 8.92 9.32
CA LEU A 420 1.25 8.49 9.55
C LEU A 420 1.61 8.78 11.02
N PRO A 421 2.38 7.88 11.68
CA PRO A 421 2.82 8.09 13.06
C PRO A 421 3.94 9.15 13.15
N THR A 422 3.80 10.27 12.44
CA THR A 422 4.80 11.33 12.30
C THR A 422 5.25 11.87 13.64
N GLN A 423 4.30 12.17 14.54
CA GLN A 423 4.62 12.67 15.87
C GLN A 423 5.42 11.66 16.70
N PHE A 424 5.09 10.37 16.62
CA PHE A 424 5.82 9.31 17.32
C PHE A 424 7.25 9.17 16.80
N LEU A 425 7.42 9.18 15.47
CA LEU A 425 8.74 9.10 14.82
C LEU A 425 9.60 10.31 15.18
N GLN A 426 9.06 11.53 15.09
CA GLN A 426 9.76 12.76 15.46
C GLN A 426 10.16 12.78 16.93
N LYS A 427 9.27 12.36 17.84
CA LYS A 427 9.59 12.22 19.28
C LYS A 427 10.71 11.21 19.53
N SER A 428 10.87 10.22 18.65
CA SER A 428 11.96 9.23 18.69
C SER A 428 13.25 9.72 18.02
N GLY A 429 13.32 10.99 17.60
CA GLY A 429 14.48 11.59 16.92
C GLY A 429 14.57 11.29 15.43
N ILE A 430 13.55 10.65 14.83
CA ILE A 430 13.57 10.27 13.42
C ILE A 430 13.09 11.46 12.57
N GLU A 431 13.92 11.85 11.61
CA GLU A 431 13.61 12.91 10.67
C GLU A 431 12.62 12.43 9.61
N ILE A 432 11.56 13.21 9.41
CA ILE A 432 10.58 12.98 8.35
C ILE A 432 10.70 14.11 7.34
N THR A 433 10.85 13.71 6.08
CA THR A 433 11.02 14.63 4.96
C THR A 433 9.93 14.37 3.93
N LYS A 434 9.36 15.44 3.39
CA LYS A 434 8.43 15.36 2.28
C LYS A 434 9.21 15.15 0.99
N ARG A 435 9.03 13.97 0.37
CA ARG A 435 9.78 13.53 -0.81
C ARG A 435 8.93 13.63 -2.07
N PHE A 436 9.51 14.17 -3.14
CA PHE A 436 8.89 14.34 -4.46
C PHE A 436 9.68 13.52 -5.47
N GLY A 437 9.02 12.60 -6.20
CA GLY A 437 9.69 11.77 -7.21
C GLY A 437 10.84 10.90 -6.67
N TYR A 438 10.80 10.52 -5.39
CA TYR A 438 11.93 9.86 -4.73
C TYR A 438 12.06 8.40 -5.14
N THR A 439 13.27 7.99 -5.52
CA THR A 439 13.56 6.61 -5.90
C THR A 439 13.70 5.74 -4.67
N VAL A 440 12.74 4.83 -4.47
CA VAL A 440 12.75 3.84 -3.40
C VAL A 440 13.57 2.62 -3.80
N LYS A 441 13.53 2.24 -5.09
CA LYS A 441 14.28 1.10 -5.62
C LYS A 441 14.84 1.42 -7.00
N SER A 442 16.13 1.19 -7.18
CA SER A 442 16.82 1.26 -8.46
C SER A 442 17.63 -0.02 -8.68
N HIS A 443 17.97 -0.30 -9.93
CA HIS A 443 19.02 -1.27 -10.22
C HIS A 443 20.36 -0.71 -9.75
N SER A 444 21.20 -1.58 -9.19
CA SER A 444 22.59 -1.26 -8.88
C SER A 444 23.32 -1.00 -10.19
N LYS A 445 23.87 0.22 -10.35
CA LYS A 445 24.77 0.52 -11.47
C LYS A 445 26.11 -0.17 -11.27
#